data_AF-A0A9D2LMA1-F1
#
_entry.id   AF-A0A9D2LMA1-F1
#
_cell.length_a   1.000
_cell.length_b   1.000
_cell.length_c   1.000
_cell.angle_alpha   90.00
_cell.angle_beta   90.00
_cell.angle_gamma   90.00
#
_symmetry.space_group_name_H-M   'P 1'
#
loop_
_entity.id
_entity.type
_entity.pdbx_description
1 polymer ?
#
loop_
_entity_poly.entity_id
_entity_poly.type
_entity_poly.pdbx_seq_one_letter_code
_entity_poly.pdbx_strand_id
1 'polypeptide(L)'
;MFKLEQKEYREERFSGEELEGQELKGYLFYKCSFRGAQMKDLLTISCSFVGCSFSFAQMGGSIHRFSQFTGCDFSDANLFCAEFEECKCTGTTFSGADVTGLSIHGGNFSDSIFLECSLRSMDFSRVNLARTDLRQCDLKRCNFQQADLTQSLLQNADLTEADLRDAKIGGVDFKTVRLKKTKMDLAQAVLLAENLGAVIC
;
A
#
# COMPACT_ATOMS: atom_id res chain seq x y z
N MET A 1 22.34 5.02 20.08
CA MET A 1 21.14 4.16 20.05
C MET A 1 20.02 4.87 20.80
N PHE A 2 19.09 5.45 20.05
CA PHE A 2 17.89 6.08 20.60
C PHE A 2 17.03 5.03 21.31
N LYS A 3 16.51 5.34 22.50
CA LYS A 3 15.66 4.44 23.27
C LYS A 3 14.34 5.13 23.59
N LEU A 4 13.26 4.45 23.24
CA LEU A 4 11.90 4.84 23.60
C LEU A 4 11.64 4.48 25.08
N GLU A 5 11.35 5.47 25.91
CA GLU A 5 11.18 5.33 27.37
C GLU A 5 9.77 4.91 27.80
N GLN A 6 8.78 5.18 26.95
CA GLN A 6 7.36 4.92 27.20
C GLN A 6 6.68 4.31 25.97
N LYS A 7 5.44 3.79 26.11
CA LYS A 7 4.71 3.11 25.03
C LYS A 7 3.87 4.03 24.16
N GLU A 8 3.70 5.29 24.53
CA GLU A 8 2.83 6.23 23.84
C GLU A 8 3.55 7.57 23.60
N TYR A 9 3.48 8.06 22.38
CA TYR A 9 4.05 9.35 21.98
C TYR A 9 3.02 10.14 21.17
N ARG A 10 2.98 11.46 21.39
CA ARG A 10 2.00 12.35 20.76
C ARG A 10 2.68 13.60 20.24
N GLU A 11 2.53 13.85 18.95
CA GLU A 11 3.01 15.08 18.29
C GLU A 11 4.52 15.32 18.44
N GLU A 12 5.28 14.24 18.65
CA GLU A 12 6.72 14.28 18.82
C GLU A 12 7.47 14.17 17.49
N ARG A 13 8.71 14.68 17.48
CA ARG A 13 9.60 14.62 16.32
C ARG A 13 10.74 13.66 16.59
N PHE A 14 10.82 12.64 15.74
CA PHE A 14 11.89 11.64 15.64
C PHE A 14 12.70 11.82 14.35
N SER A 15 12.64 13.02 13.75
CA SER A 15 13.42 13.34 12.55
C SER A 15 14.91 13.31 12.87
N GLY A 16 15.65 12.44 12.17
CA GLY A 16 17.08 12.23 12.41
C GLY A 16 17.40 11.15 13.46
N GLU A 17 16.39 10.50 14.04
CA GLU A 17 16.62 9.39 14.96
C GLU A 17 17.06 8.12 14.22
N GLU A 18 17.93 7.35 14.89
CA GLU A 18 18.43 6.05 14.45
C GLU A 18 17.63 4.93 15.14
N LEU A 19 16.65 4.41 14.42
CA LEU A 19 15.84 3.24 14.77
C LEU A 19 16.21 2.01 13.93
N GLU A 20 17.34 2.06 13.23
CA GLU A 20 17.84 0.96 12.40
C GLU A 20 17.96 -0.34 13.20
N GLY A 21 17.42 -1.42 12.64
CA GLY A 21 17.43 -2.77 13.22
C GLY A 21 16.69 -2.91 14.56
N GLN A 22 15.98 -1.88 15.03
CA GLN A 22 15.25 -1.96 16.29
C GLN A 22 13.99 -2.82 16.16
N GLU A 23 13.53 -3.34 17.29
CA GLU A 23 12.25 -4.03 17.39
C GLU A 23 11.28 -3.24 18.28
N LEU A 24 10.19 -2.76 17.68
CA LEU A 24 9.12 -2.04 18.37
C LEU A 24 7.91 -2.95 18.52
N LYS A 25 7.46 -3.17 19.75
CA LYS A 25 6.29 -3.98 20.08
C LYS A 25 5.23 -3.17 20.82
N GLY A 26 4.02 -3.07 20.27
CA GLY A 26 2.88 -2.48 20.98
C GLY A 26 3.01 -0.99 21.30
N TYR A 27 3.77 -0.23 20.51
CA TYR A 27 3.88 1.22 20.68
C TYR A 27 2.73 1.95 19.99
N LEU A 28 2.29 3.06 20.58
CA LEU A 28 1.36 4.00 19.99
C LEU A 28 2.08 5.32 19.68
N PHE A 29 2.03 5.73 18.42
CA PHE A 29 2.50 7.02 17.94
C PHE A 29 1.33 7.75 17.30
N TYR A 30 0.99 8.92 17.85
CA TYR A 30 -0.08 9.75 17.34
C TYR A 30 0.48 11.06 16.83
N LYS A 31 0.29 11.35 15.55
CA LYS A 31 0.76 12.57 14.86
C LYS A 31 2.25 12.85 15.03
N CYS A 32 3.06 11.81 15.17
CA CYS A 32 4.51 11.95 15.29
C CYS A 32 5.17 12.12 13.91
N SER A 33 6.32 12.77 13.88
CA SER A 33 7.13 12.96 12.67
C SER A 33 8.37 12.09 12.72
N PHE A 34 8.48 11.13 11.82
CA PHE A 34 9.66 10.33 11.49
C PHE A 34 10.31 10.78 10.18
N ARG A 35 10.02 12.01 9.74
CA ARG A 35 10.53 12.55 8.47
C ARG A 35 12.06 12.40 8.40
N GLY A 36 12.56 11.71 7.38
CA GLY A 36 13.99 11.48 7.16
C GLY A 36 14.69 10.57 8.19
N ALA A 37 13.95 9.93 9.09
CA ALA A 37 14.52 9.05 10.11
C ALA A 37 15.20 7.83 9.48
N GLN A 38 16.25 7.33 10.14
CA GLN A 38 16.96 6.12 9.74
C GLN A 38 16.30 4.92 10.42
N MET A 39 15.58 4.11 9.65
CA MET A 39 14.67 3.07 10.12
C MET A 39 14.84 1.79 9.30
N LYS A 40 16.02 1.59 8.70
CA LYS A 40 16.35 0.42 7.91
C LYS A 40 16.24 -0.84 8.78
N ASP A 41 15.73 -1.93 8.22
CA ASP A 41 15.58 -3.21 8.92
C ASP A 41 14.76 -3.11 10.23
N LEU A 42 13.97 -2.04 10.41
CA LEU A 42 13.11 -1.85 11.57
C LEU A 42 12.03 -2.93 11.59
N LEU A 43 11.88 -3.60 12.74
CA LEU A 43 10.78 -4.51 13.00
C LEU A 43 9.72 -3.83 13.85
N THR A 44 8.47 -3.80 13.37
CA THR A 44 7.33 -3.40 14.19
C THR A 44 6.34 -4.55 14.31
N ILE A 45 5.88 -4.81 15.54
CA ILE A 45 4.87 -5.83 15.82
C ILE A 45 3.76 -5.20 16.64
N SER A 46 2.55 -5.19 16.09
CA SER A 46 1.35 -4.66 16.75
C SER A 46 1.51 -3.20 17.22
N CYS A 47 2.31 -2.40 16.50
CA CYS A 47 2.43 -0.97 16.74
C CYS A 47 1.27 -0.23 16.05
N SER A 48 0.93 0.96 16.55
CA SER A 48 -0.06 1.84 15.97
C SER A 48 0.55 3.20 15.70
N PHE A 49 0.57 3.58 14.43
CA PHE A 49 0.95 4.90 13.94
C PHE A 49 -0.29 5.54 13.33
N VAL A 50 -0.70 6.67 13.90
CA VAL A 50 -1.93 7.36 13.51
C VAL A 50 -1.58 8.79 13.12
N GLY A 51 -1.81 9.17 11.87
CA GLY A 51 -1.51 10.52 11.39
C GLY A 51 -0.02 10.86 11.39
N CYS A 52 0.87 9.86 11.39
CA CYS A 52 2.31 10.08 11.47
C CYS A 52 2.91 10.35 10.08
N SER A 53 3.97 11.16 10.04
CA SER A 53 4.74 11.40 8.82
C SER A 53 6.00 10.55 8.83
N PHE A 54 6.19 9.75 7.79
CA PHE A 54 7.39 8.99 7.43
C PHE A 54 8.01 9.51 6.14
N SER A 55 7.64 10.72 5.69
CA SER A 55 8.12 11.21 4.39
C SER A 55 9.65 11.28 4.38
N PHE A 56 10.28 10.81 3.30
CA PHE A 56 11.74 10.68 3.18
C PHE A 56 12.42 9.73 4.19
N ALA A 57 11.68 8.99 5.03
CA ALA A 57 12.27 8.04 5.95
C ALA A 57 12.98 6.90 5.20
N GLN A 58 14.07 6.42 5.78
CA GLN A 58 14.84 5.30 5.21
C GLN A 58 14.39 4.01 5.89
N MET A 59 13.51 3.26 5.22
CA MET A 59 12.85 2.06 5.76
C MET A 59 13.11 0.82 4.87
N GLY A 60 14.23 0.81 4.15
CA GLY A 60 14.61 -0.35 3.36
C GLY A 60 14.75 -1.60 4.24
N GLY A 61 14.19 -2.73 3.80
CA GLY A 61 14.22 -4.00 4.53
C GLY A 61 13.41 -4.03 5.84
N SER A 62 12.64 -2.98 6.15
CA SER A 62 11.81 -2.98 7.36
C SER A 62 10.69 -4.03 7.28
N ILE A 63 10.31 -4.58 8.43
CA ILE A 63 9.28 -5.61 8.54
C ILE A 63 8.20 -5.13 9.51
N HIS A 64 6.95 -5.15 9.05
CA HIS A 64 5.80 -4.69 9.81
C HIS A 64 4.77 -5.80 9.90
N ARG A 65 4.46 -6.24 11.13
CA ARG A 65 3.52 -7.34 11.38
C ARG A 65 2.38 -6.88 12.28
N PHE A 66 1.15 -7.05 11.80
CA PHE A 66 -0.05 -6.69 12.55
C PHE A 66 -0.05 -5.23 13.03
N SER A 67 0.72 -4.36 12.37
CA SER A 67 0.89 -2.95 12.72
C SER A 67 -0.12 -2.09 11.96
N GLN A 68 -0.40 -0.91 12.49
CA GLN A 68 -1.31 0.06 11.91
C GLN A 68 -0.53 1.31 11.51
N PHE A 69 -0.77 1.78 10.29
CA PHE A 69 -0.32 3.05 9.74
C PHE A 69 -1.56 3.74 9.19
N THR A 70 -2.41 4.30 10.06
CA THR A 70 -3.67 4.90 9.63
C THR A 70 -3.48 6.38 9.37
N GLY A 71 -3.84 6.84 8.17
CA GLY A 71 -3.68 8.25 7.78
C GLY A 71 -2.23 8.73 7.82
N CYS A 72 -1.27 7.83 7.60
CA CYS A 72 0.15 8.16 7.62
C CYS A 72 0.63 8.67 6.26
N ASP A 73 1.80 9.28 6.26
CA ASP A 73 2.44 9.80 5.05
C ASP A 73 3.80 9.15 4.83
N PHE A 74 3.91 8.24 3.86
CA PHE A 74 5.18 7.65 3.40
C PHE A 74 5.71 8.30 2.12
N SER A 75 5.27 9.53 1.79
CA SER A 75 5.67 10.14 0.52
C SER A 75 7.19 10.28 0.43
N ASP A 76 7.76 9.87 -0.70
CA ASP A 76 9.21 9.85 -0.94
C ASP A 76 10.03 9.00 0.06
N ALA A 77 9.39 8.13 0.86
CA ALA A 77 10.10 7.21 1.74
C ALA A 77 10.79 6.10 0.93
N ASN A 78 11.88 5.57 1.46
CA ASN A 78 12.51 4.37 0.91
C ASN A 78 11.92 3.13 1.59
N LEU A 79 11.10 2.37 0.86
CA LEU A 79 10.49 1.11 1.30
C LEU A 79 11.03 -0.08 0.50
N PHE A 80 12.26 0.05 -0.03
CA PHE A 80 12.91 -1.00 -0.81
C PHE A 80 12.96 -2.31 -0.03
N CYS A 81 12.39 -3.39 -0.58
CA CYS A 81 12.29 -4.70 0.09
C CYS A 81 11.65 -4.65 1.49
N ALA A 82 10.82 -3.64 1.80
CA ALA A 82 10.05 -3.65 3.03
C ALA A 82 8.92 -4.70 2.97
N GLU A 83 8.48 -5.19 4.12
CA GLU A 83 7.44 -6.21 4.24
C GLU A 83 6.30 -5.73 5.15
N PHE A 84 5.07 -5.80 4.66
CA PHE A 84 3.85 -5.49 5.40
C PHE A 84 2.99 -6.75 5.48
N GLU A 85 2.93 -7.36 6.66
CA GLU A 85 2.16 -8.57 6.94
C GLU A 85 0.96 -8.23 7.83
N GLU A 86 -0.25 -8.46 7.31
CA GLU A 86 -1.52 -8.21 8.00
C GLU A 86 -1.61 -6.80 8.61
N CYS A 87 -1.08 -5.81 7.89
CA CYS A 87 -1.05 -4.42 8.32
C CYS A 87 -2.33 -3.66 7.94
N LYS A 88 -2.66 -2.64 8.73
CA LYS A 88 -3.73 -1.68 8.40
C LYS A 88 -3.12 -0.35 7.96
N CYS A 89 -3.23 -0.04 6.68
CA CYS A 89 -2.71 1.17 6.05
C CYS A 89 -3.83 2.12 5.58
N THR A 90 -5.03 2.05 6.17
CA THR A 90 -6.18 2.84 5.71
C THR A 90 -5.88 4.34 5.63
N GLY A 91 -6.17 4.96 4.48
CA GLY A 91 -5.99 6.39 4.27
C GLY A 91 -4.53 6.86 4.20
N THR A 92 -3.58 5.95 4.00
CA THR A 92 -2.14 6.27 3.97
C THR A 92 -1.64 6.52 2.56
N THR A 93 -0.75 7.50 2.40
CA THR A 93 -0.08 7.78 1.12
C THR A 93 1.29 7.13 1.06
N PHE A 94 1.61 6.55 -0.09
CA PHE A 94 2.91 6.00 -0.51
C PHE A 94 3.43 6.71 -1.77
N SER A 95 2.84 7.85 -2.14
CA SER A 95 3.16 8.59 -3.37
C SER A 95 4.65 8.93 -3.46
N GLY A 96 5.30 8.57 -4.55
CA GLY A 96 6.73 8.81 -4.75
C GLY A 96 7.67 7.95 -3.88
N ALA A 97 7.14 7.09 -3.01
CA ALA A 97 7.97 6.17 -2.25
C ALA A 97 8.67 5.16 -3.18
N ASP A 98 9.91 4.79 -2.86
CA ASP A 98 10.55 3.64 -3.49
C ASP A 98 9.95 2.36 -2.91
N VAL A 99 8.97 1.80 -3.61
CA VAL A 99 8.31 0.54 -3.28
C VAL A 99 8.90 -0.64 -4.04
N THR A 100 10.10 -0.50 -4.61
CA THR A 100 10.75 -1.58 -5.35
C THR A 100 11.01 -2.78 -4.43
N GLY A 101 10.42 -3.94 -4.76
CA GLY A 101 10.53 -5.14 -3.93
C GLY A 101 9.69 -5.12 -2.66
N LEU A 102 8.86 -4.09 -2.43
CA LEU A 102 7.88 -4.08 -1.34
C LEU A 102 6.98 -5.31 -1.43
N SER A 103 6.73 -5.96 -0.29
CA SER A 103 5.81 -7.08 -0.19
C SER A 103 4.65 -6.76 0.74
N ILE A 104 3.43 -7.00 0.29
CA ILE A 104 2.20 -6.82 1.07
C ILE A 104 1.49 -8.18 1.15
N HIS A 105 1.38 -8.72 2.36
CA HIS A 105 0.71 -10.00 2.61
C HIS A 105 -0.53 -9.76 3.48
N GLY A 106 -1.70 -9.76 2.85
CA GLY A 106 -2.97 -9.51 3.54
C GLY A 106 -3.12 -8.06 4.03
N GLY A 107 -4.00 -7.86 5.01
CA GLY A 107 -4.25 -6.54 5.57
C GLY A 107 -5.23 -5.64 4.79
N ASN A 108 -5.34 -4.41 5.28
CA ASN A 108 -6.31 -3.42 4.78
C ASN A 108 -5.61 -2.13 4.35
N PHE A 109 -5.63 -1.88 3.05
CA PHE A 109 -5.08 -0.71 2.37
C PHE A 109 -6.19 0.15 1.76
N SER A 110 -7.45 0.01 2.19
CA SER A 110 -8.53 0.83 1.66
C SER A 110 -8.24 2.32 1.81
N ASP A 111 -8.69 3.12 0.84
CA ASP A 111 -8.48 4.57 0.82
C ASP A 111 -7.01 5.02 0.78
N SER A 112 -6.06 4.10 0.53
CA SER A 112 -4.63 4.46 0.40
C SER A 112 -4.34 5.11 -0.94
N ILE A 113 -3.15 5.72 -1.06
CA ILE A 113 -2.69 6.40 -2.27
C ILE A 113 -1.34 5.84 -2.68
N PHE A 114 -1.24 5.28 -3.88
CA PHE A 114 0.00 4.77 -4.50
C PHE A 114 0.31 5.50 -5.82
N LEU A 115 -0.22 6.70 -6.02
CA LEU A 115 -0.11 7.47 -7.28
C LEU A 115 1.30 7.38 -7.88
N GLU A 116 1.37 6.98 -9.15
CA GLU A 116 2.61 6.88 -9.95
C GLU A 116 3.66 5.86 -9.44
N CYS A 117 3.30 4.97 -8.51
CA CYS A 117 4.22 3.94 -8.01
C CYS A 117 4.44 2.79 -9.00
N SER A 118 5.64 2.21 -8.96
CA SER A 118 5.95 0.95 -9.66
C SER A 118 5.70 -0.23 -8.74
N LEU A 119 4.53 -0.86 -8.86
CA LEU A 119 4.08 -1.99 -8.04
C LEU A 119 4.22 -3.34 -8.77
N ARG A 120 5.05 -3.39 -9.82
CA ARG A 120 5.19 -4.52 -10.75
C ARG A 120 5.44 -5.85 -10.03
N SER A 121 4.69 -6.88 -10.43
CA SER A 121 4.84 -8.27 -9.96
C SER A 121 4.59 -8.48 -8.46
N MET A 122 3.93 -7.54 -7.79
CA MET A 122 3.52 -7.71 -6.40
C MET A 122 2.33 -8.67 -6.28
N ASP A 123 2.29 -9.37 -5.14
CA ASP A 123 1.12 -10.14 -4.73
C ASP A 123 0.21 -9.28 -3.86
N PHE A 124 -0.97 -8.95 -4.39
CA PHE A 124 -2.06 -8.27 -3.68
C PHE A 124 -3.23 -9.22 -3.42
N SER A 125 -3.03 -10.52 -3.54
CA SER A 125 -4.12 -11.48 -3.35
C SER A 125 -4.72 -11.34 -1.96
N ARG A 126 -6.06 -11.34 -1.90
CA ARG A 126 -6.85 -11.16 -0.68
C ARG A 126 -6.65 -9.82 0.05
N VAL A 127 -5.86 -8.88 -0.48
CA VAL A 127 -5.68 -7.55 0.12
C VAL A 127 -6.93 -6.71 -0.13
N ASN A 128 -7.37 -5.97 0.90
CA ASN A 128 -8.40 -4.95 0.71
C ASN A 128 -7.78 -3.66 0.18
N LEU A 129 -8.03 -3.35 -1.08
CA LEU A 129 -7.60 -2.15 -1.79
C LEU A 129 -8.80 -1.25 -2.15
N ALA A 130 -9.96 -1.40 -1.51
CA ALA A 130 -11.16 -0.65 -1.88
C ALA A 130 -10.91 0.87 -1.79
N ARG A 131 -11.35 1.62 -2.81
CA ARG A 131 -11.17 3.08 -2.93
C ARG A 131 -9.70 3.54 -2.91
N THR A 132 -8.75 2.66 -3.23
CA THR A 132 -7.33 3.04 -3.35
C THR A 132 -7.09 3.86 -4.61
N ASP A 133 -6.22 4.86 -4.52
CA ASP A 133 -5.72 5.59 -5.68
C ASP A 133 -4.48 4.89 -6.27
N LEU A 134 -4.68 4.20 -7.38
CA LEU A 134 -3.68 3.47 -8.15
C LEU A 134 -3.46 4.10 -9.54
N ARG A 135 -3.82 5.38 -9.70
CA ARG A 135 -3.66 6.08 -10.98
C ARG A 135 -2.20 6.09 -11.41
N GLN A 136 -1.98 5.92 -12.72
CA GLN A 136 -0.65 5.92 -13.35
C GLN A 136 0.36 4.88 -12.81
N CYS A 137 -0.09 3.89 -12.02
CA CYS A 137 0.80 2.87 -11.48
C CYS A 137 1.22 1.84 -12.56
N ASP A 138 2.46 1.34 -12.46
CA ASP A 138 2.86 0.10 -13.14
C ASP A 138 2.42 -1.10 -12.28
N LEU A 139 1.34 -1.76 -12.70
CA LEU A 139 0.75 -2.93 -12.04
C LEU A 139 0.97 -4.21 -12.88
N LYS A 140 2.00 -4.22 -13.73
CA LYS A 140 2.24 -5.36 -14.62
C LYS A 140 2.52 -6.61 -13.82
N ARG A 141 1.91 -7.72 -14.23
CA ARG A 141 2.09 -9.05 -13.64
C ARG A 141 1.72 -9.16 -12.15
N CYS A 142 0.99 -8.20 -11.61
CA CYS A 142 0.51 -8.29 -10.23
C CYS A 142 -0.55 -9.40 -10.08
N ASN A 143 -0.57 -10.03 -8.92
CA ASN A 143 -1.61 -10.97 -8.54
C ASN A 143 -2.65 -10.24 -7.69
N PHE A 144 -3.86 -10.05 -8.21
CA PHE A 144 -4.99 -9.45 -7.48
C PHE A 144 -6.05 -10.49 -7.15
N GLN A 145 -5.75 -11.80 -7.21
CA GLN A 145 -6.77 -12.82 -6.97
C GLN A 145 -7.44 -12.63 -5.61
N GLN A 146 -8.78 -12.55 -5.61
CA GLN A 146 -9.59 -12.33 -4.40
C GLN A 146 -9.36 -10.97 -3.69
N ALA A 147 -8.63 -10.04 -4.30
CA ALA A 147 -8.46 -8.69 -3.77
C ALA A 147 -9.78 -7.90 -3.86
N ASP A 148 -9.94 -6.90 -2.99
CA ASP A 148 -11.04 -5.94 -3.10
C ASP A 148 -10.54 -4.65 -3.76
N LEU A 149 -10.85 -4.43 -5.04
CA LEU A 149 -10.54 -3.21 -5.78
C LEU A 149 -11.78 -2.32 -5.96
N THR A 150 -12.87 -2.56 -5.22
CA THR A 150 -14.13 -1.83 -5.36
C THR A 150 -13.89 -0.33 -5.29
N GLN A 151 -14.35 0.41 -6.31
CA GLN A 151 -14.20 1.87 -6.44
C GLN A 151 -12.76 2.38 -6.44
N SER A 152 -11.77 1.53 -6.72
CA SER A 152 -10.38 1.99 -6.86
C SER A 152 -10.18 2.83 -8.11
N LEU A 153 -9.30 3.82 -8.03
CA LEU A 153 -8.96 4.69 -9.13
C LEU A 153 -7.78 4.10 -9.89
N LEU A 154 -7.99 3.64 -11.12
CA LEU A 154 -6.97 2.97 -11.94
C LEU A 154 -6.64 3.74 -13.21
N GLN A 155 -7.06 5.00 -13.35
CA GLN A 155 -6.89 5.76 -14.58
C GLN A 155 -5.41 5.78 -15.01
N ASN A 156 -5.17 5.41 -16.27
CA ASN A 156 -3.85 5.27 -16.88
C ASN A 156 -2.90 4.23 -16.24
N ALA A 157 -3.39 3.35 -15.36
CA ALA A 157 -2.61 2.26 -14.80
C ALA A 157 -2.37 1.14 -15.82
N ASP A 158 -1.28 0.40 -15.65
CA ASP A 158 -0.90 -0.71 -16.54
C ASP A 158 -1.03 -2.07 -15.85
N LEU A 159 -2.12 -2.79 -16.13
CA LEU A 159 -2.40 -4.14 -15.62
C LEU A 159 -1.94 -5.25 -16.59
N THR A 160 -1.01 -4.95 -17.51
CA THR A 160 -0.54 -5.94 -18.49
C THR A 160 -0.03 -7.21 -17.79
N GLU A 161 -0.53 -8.37 -18.20
CA GLU A 161 -0.22 -9.69 -17.63
C GLU A 161 -0.63 -9.88 -16.15
N ALA A 162 -1.41 -8.96 -15.56
CA ALA A 162 -1.93 -9.10 -14.20
C ALA A 162 -3.05 -10.16 -14.10
N ASP A 163 -3.29 -10.66 -12.89
CA ASP A 163 -4.33 -11.66 -12.60
C ASP A 163 -5.40 -11.05 -11.69
N LEU A 164 -6.55 -10.70 -12.26
CA LEU A 164 -7.68 -10.13 -11.52
C LEU A 164 -8.71 -11.18 -11.08
N ARG A 165 -8.60 -12.47 -11.44
CA ARG A 165 -9.67 -13.45 -11.22
C ARG A 165 -10.16 -13.46 -9.76
N ASP A 166 -11.48 -13.50 -9.55
CA ASP A 166 -12.13 -13.43 -8.23
C ASP A 166 -11.97 -12.08 -7.47
N ALA A 167 -11.27 -11.09 -8.04
CA ALA A 167 -11.19 -9.75 -7.46
C ALA A 167 -12.52 -9.00 -7.57
N LYS A 168 -12.86 -8.18 -6.57
CA LYS A 168 -13.99 -7.26 -6.67
C LYS A 168 -13.56 -5.99 -7.40
N ILE A 169 -14.11 -5.74 -8.58
CA ILE A 169 -13.77 -4.59 -9.42
C ILE A 169 -14.95 -3.64 -9.66
N GLY A 170 -16.00 -3.74 -8.84
CA GLY A 170 -17.20 -2.91 -8.97
C GLY A 170 -16.88 -1.43 -8.86
N GLY A 171 -17.36 -0.62 -9.80
CA GLY A 171 -17.15 0.83 -9.82
C GLY A 171 -15.75 1.29 -10.27
N VAL A 172 -14.88 0.38 -10.72
CA VAL A 172 -13.62 0.77 -11.37
C VAL A 172 -13.89 1.29 -12.78
N ASP A 173 -13.26 2.41 -13.16
CA ASP A 173 -13.27 2.93 -14.53
C ASP A 173 -12.09 2.34 -15.33
N PHE A 174 -12.40 1.48 -16.30
CA PHE A 174 -11.41 0.78 -17.11
C PHE A 174 -11.09 1.48 -18.43
N LYS A 175 -11.72 2.62 -18.77
CA LYS A 175 -11.57 3.27 -20.08
C LYS A 175 -10.13 3.61 -20.47
N THR A 176 -9.28 3.92 -19.51
CA THR A 176 -7.87 4.27 -19.73
C THR A 176 -6.89 3.25 -19.15
N VAL A 177 -7.40 2.12 -18.63
CA VAL A 177 -6.58 1.06 -18.04
C VAL A 177 -6.03 0.16 -19.14
N ARG A 178 -4.74 -0.17 -19.07
CA ARG A 178 -4.16 -1.14 -20.02
C ARG A 178 -4.37 -2.56 -19.49
N LEU A 179 -5.13 -3.36 -20.24
CA LEU A 179 -5.54 -4.72 -19.84
C LEU A 179 -4.90 -5.83 -20.70
N LYS A 180 -3.74 -5.58 -21.33
CA LYS A 180 -3.14 -6.53 -22.27
C LYS A 180 -2.78 -7.85 -21.54
N LYS A 181 -3.37 -8.96 -21.96
CA LYS A 181 -3.21 -10.29 -21.32
C LYS A 181 -3.58 -10.31 -19.83
N THR A 182 -4.38 -9.36 -19.35
CA THR A 182 -4.92 -9.40 -17.99
C THR A 182 -5.91 -10.55 -17.89
N LYS A 183 -5.80 -11.37 -16.85
CA LYS A 183 -6.72 -12.49 -16.61
C LYS A 183 -7.90 -11.99 -15.80
N MET A 184 -9.11 -12.31 -16.26
CA MET A 184 -10.39 -11.93 -15.63
C MET A 184 -11.36 -13.11 -15.73
N ASP A 185 -12.31 -13.21 -14.82
CA ASP A 185 -13.42 -14.15 -14.91
C ASP A 185 -14.59 -13.60 -15.74
N LEU A 186 -15.65 -14.41 -15.92
CA LEU A 186 -16.81 -14.05 -16.73
C LEU A 186 -17.58 -12.85 -16.14
N ALA A 187 -17.76 -12.79 -14.82
CA ALA A 187 -18.48 -11.70 -14.18
C ALA A 187 -17.72 -10.38 -14.34
N GLN A 188 -16.39 -10.44 -14.22
CA GLN A 188 -15.51 -9.30 -14.45
C GLN A 188 -15.49 -8.85 -15.91
N ALA A 189 -15.54 -9.78 -16.86
CA ALA A 189 -15.64 -9.45 -18.28
C ALA A 189 -16.96 -8.72 -18.61
N VAL A 190 -18.06 -9.11 -17.97
CA VAL A 190 -19.36 -8.42 -18.08
C VAL A 190 -19.24 -6.98 -17.55
N LEU A 191 -18.70 -6.79 -16.35
CA LEU A 191 -18.50 -5.45 -15.77
C LEU A 191 -17.60 -4.56 -16.65
N LEU A 192 -16.55 -5.14 -17.24
CA LEU A 192 -15.68 -4.43 -18.17
C LEU A 192 -16.44 -4.01 -19.43
N ALA A 193 -17.22 -4.91 -20.03
CA ALA A 193 -18.00 -4.60 -21.23
C ALA A 193 -19.02 -3.48 -20.96
N GLU A 194 -19.74 -3.54 -19.84
CA GLU A 194 -20.66 -2.48 -19.40
C GLU A 194 -19.94 -1.15 -19.17
N ASN A 195 -18.76 -1.18 -18.51
CA ASN A 195 -17.95 0.00 -18.27
C ASN A 195 -17.51 0.71 -19.57
N LEU A 196 -17.28 -0.08 -20.63
CA LEU A 196 -16.95 0.40 -21.97
C LEU A 196 -18.19 0.81 -22.79
N GLY A 197 -19.40 0.69 -22.23
CA GLY A 197 -20.65 1.14 -22.82
C GLY A 197 -21.45 0.06 -23.56
N ALA A 198 -21.08 -1.22 -23.44
CA ALA A 198 -21.91 -2.31 -23.96
C ALA A 198 -23.16 -2.53 -23.10
N VAL A 199 -24.24 -2.99 -23.73
CA VAL A 199 -25.43 -3.47 -23.04
C VAL A 199 -25.41 -4.99 -23.10
N ILE A 200 -25.44 -5.63 -21.93
CA ILE A 200 -25.44 -7.10 -21.82
C ILE A 200 -26.89 -7.56 -21.69
N CYS A 201 -27.34 -8.42 -22.61
CA CYS A 201 -28.71 -8.91 -22.72
C CYS A 201 -28.81 -10.44 -22.65
#